data_AF-A0A7W1JPZ8-F1
#
_entry.id   AF-A0A7W1JPZ8-F1
#
_cell.length_a   1.000
_cell.length_b   1.000
_cell.length_c   1.000
_cell.angle_alpha   90.00
_cell.angle_beta   90.00
_cell.angle_gamma   90.00
#
_symmetry.space_group_name_H-M   'P 1'
#
loop_
_entity.id
_entity.type
_entity.pdbx_description
1 polymer ?
#
loop_
_entity_poly.entity_id
_entity_poly.type
_entity_poly.pdbx_seq_one_letter_code
_entity_poly.pdbx_strand_id
1 'polypeptide(L)'
;MDRLRVIVTNGEERFAEAVIAGLDRAPKTLPCRFFYDLEGSRLFEKISQEPSYYLTRTEREILAESADEIVGEMGEGLSVVELGGGNSIKTRLLIDAILRRQSRLHFTNVDISQEYLEDSAKALLADYPNLEMDAIAAEYGDAFDLLPASDGPRLFLFMGSNIGNSSPGEAGDLLCRLSSIMDSDDALLVGIDRLKDPAIIEAAYNDENGITEAFNRNILARINRELGGNFDIEMFVHRARFRPEKGRIEMHLVSAGKQTVDVLGRSFGFKQGESIQTEECAKYSRPQFAALAASVDLRVDRSWTNKNEWFDVHLLRLANGG
;
A
#
# COMPACT_ATOMS: atom_id res chain seq x y z
N MET A 1 27.89 6.66 -14.01
CA MET A 1 27.05 7.45 -13.11
C MET A 1 26.15 6.47 -12.41
N ASP A 2 26.02 6.56 -11.09
CA ASP A 2 25.13 5.67 -10.35
C ASP A 2 23.68 5.93 -10.80
N ARG A 3 22.97 4.90 -11.26
CA ARG A 3 21.58 5.00 -11.76
C ARG A 3 20.56 4.85 -10.62
N LEU A 4 21.04 4.65 -9.41
CA LEU A 4 20.25 4.51 -8.20
C LEU A 4 20.71 5.53 -7.17
N ARG A 5 19.77 6.28 -6.61
CA ARG A 5 19.98 7.07 -5.40
C ARG A 5 19.01 6.57 -4.32
N VAL A 6 19.54 6.23 -3.14
CA VAL A 6 18.76 5.77 -1.98
C VAL A 6 18.67 6.89 -0.95
N ILE A 7 17.46 7.19 -0.48
CA ILE A 7 17.15 8.22 0.51
C ILE A 7 16.40 7.55 1.66
N VAL A 8 16.80 7.78 2.91
CA VAL A 8 16.23 7.10 4.09
C VAL A 8 15.79 8.12 5.13
N THR A 9 14.64 7.88 5.76
CA THR A 9 14.12 8.65 6.90
C THR A 9 14.08 7.80 8.19
N ASN A 10 14.11 8.44 9.37
CA ASN A 10 14.13 7.71 10.66
C ASN A 10 12.78 7.01 10.96
N GLY A 11 12.68 5.73 10.60
CA GLY A 11 11.47 4.91 10.82
C GLY A 11 11.39 4.18 12.17
N GLU A 12 12.51 3.90 12.84
CA GLU A 12 12.55 3.03 14.04
C GLU A 12 11.87 3.65 15.27
N GLU A 13 12.10 4.94 15.54
CA GLU A 13 11.47 5.63 16.68
C GLU A 13 9.93 5.60 16.59
N ARG A 14 9.39 5.64 15.36
CA ARG A 14 7.95 5.59 15.11
C ARG A 14 7.32 4.21 15.38
N PHE A 15 8.09 3.13 15.26
CA PHE A 15 7.55 1.78 15.48
C PHE A 15 7.31 1.51 16.97
N ALA A 16 8.31 1.77 17.81
CA ALA A 16 8.21 1.61 19.26
C ALA A 16 7.03 2.41 19.84
N GLU A 17 6.93 3.70 19.47
CA GLU A 17 5.85 4.57 19.92
C GLU A 17 4.47 4.06 19.50
N ALA A 18 4.33 3.64 18.23
CA ALA A 18 3.06 3.14 17.71
C ALA A 18 2.63 1.82 18.37
N VAL A 19 3.57 0.91 18.65
CA VAL A 19 3.28 -0.35 19.37
C VAL A 19 2.80 -0.05 20.77
N ILE A 20 3.52 0.79 21.51
CA ILE A 20 3.15 1.14 22.88
C ILE A 20 1.81 1.86 22.94
N ALA A 21 1.60 2.87 22.09
CA ALA A 21 0.32 3.57 22.01
C ALA A 21 -0.82 2.64 21.61
N GLY A 22 -0.58 1.73 20.67
CA GLY A 22 -1.56 0.79 20.16
C GLY A 22 -2.01 -0.26 21.16
N LEU A 23 -1.07 -0.80 21.94
CA LEU A 23 -1.35 -1.81 22.98
C LEU A 23 -1.99 -1.21 24.25
N ASP A 24 -1.83 0.10 24.48
CA ASP A 24 -2.50 0.84 25.58
C ASP A 24 -3.97 1.18 25.29
N ARG A 25 -4.42 1.07 24.04
CA ARG A 25 -5.80 1.42 23.66
C ARG A 25 -6.80 0.33 24.04
N ALA A 26 -8.06 0.74 24.17
CA ALA A 26 -9.22 -0.14 24.27
C ALA A 26 -10.27 0.31 23.22
N PRO A 27 -10.43 -0.40 22.10
CA PRO A 27 -9.74 -1.64 21.70
C PRO A 27 -8.26 -1.44 21.32
N LYS A 28 -7.46 -2.50 21.44
CA LYS A 28 -6.03 -2.51 21.05
C LYS A 28 -5.89 -2.48 19.53
N THR A 29 -4.87 -1.79 19.03
CA THR A 29 -4.61 -1.66 17.58
C THR A 29 -3.13 -1.72 17.27
N LEU A 30 -2.73 -2.28 16.14
CA LEU A 30 -1.37 -2.15 15.59
C LEU A 30 -1.47 -1.68 14.14
N PRO A 31 -0.74 -0.63 13.71
CA PRO A 31 -0.81 -0.15 12.34
C PRO A 31 -0.26 -1.16 11.32
N CYS A 32 -1.01 -1.44 10.25
CA CYS A 32 -0.65 -2.42 9.23
C CYS A 32 0.65 -2.09 8.47
N ARG A 33 1.06 -0.81 8.42
CA ARG A 33 2.37 -0.44 7.85
C ARG A 33 3.53 -1.20 8.50
N PHE A 34 3.41 -1.62 9.76
CA PHE A 34 4.47 -2.37 10.43
C PHE A 34 4.51 -3.86 10.08
N PHE A 35 3.60 -4.36 9.25
CA PHE A 35 3.72 -5.70 8.68
C PHE A 35 4.96 -5.84 7.80
N TYR A 36 5.37 -4.78 7.08
CA TYR A 36 6.33 -4.83 5.99
C TYR A 36 7.79 -4.70 6.43
N ASP A 37 8.20 -5.50 7.43
CA ASP A 37 9.61 -5.88 7.52
C ASP A 37 9.97 -6.84 6.37
N LEU A 38 11.23 -7.25 6.27
CA LEU A 38 11.67 -8.10 5.17
C LEU A 38 10.86 -9.41 5.04
N GLU A 39 10.51 -10.06 6.15
CA GLU A 39 9.71 -11.29 6.12
C GLU A 39 8.25 -11.02 5.79
N GLY A 40 7.65 -9.96 6.35
CA GLY A 40 6.29 -9.58 6.03
C GLY A 40 6.11 -9.19 4.57
N SER A 41 7.08 -8.50 3.97
CA SER A 41 7.09 -8.24 2.52
C SER A 41 7.12 -9.54 1.71
N ARG A 42 7.95 -10.53 2.09
CA ARG A 42 7.96 -11.86 1.46
C ARG A 42 6.65 -12.62 1.62
N LEU A 43 6.01 -12.54 2.78
CA LEU A 43 4.70 -13.14 3.03
C LEU A 43 3.64 -12.48 2.17
N PHE A 44 3.66 -11.16 2.04
CA PHE A 44 2.75 -10.43 1.15
C PHE A 44 2.95 -10.81 -0.32
N GLU A 45 4.19 -11.01 -0.79
CA GLU A 45 4.43 -11.52 -2.14
C GLU A 45 3.75 -12.87 -2.38
N LYS A 46 3.77 -13.77 -1.40
CA LYS A 46 3.04 -15.06 -1.47
C LYS A 46 1.53 -14.84 -1.48
N ILE A 47 1.00 -13.99 -0.60
CA ILE A 47 -0.43 -13.62 -0.59
C ILE A 47 -0.86 -13.12 -1.95
N SER A 48 -0.04 -12.28 -2.60
CA SER A 48 -0.35 -11.70 -3.91
C SER A 48 -0.52 -12.74 -5.04
N GLN A 49 -0.03 -13.97 -4.82
CA GLN A 49 -0.11 -15.11 -5.73
C GLN A 49 -1.22 -16.10 -5.36
N GLU A 50 -1.81 -15.99 -4.16
CA GLU A 50 -2.88 -16.88 -3.72
C GLU A 50 -4.11 -16.75 -4.63
N PRO A 51 -4.74 -17.87 -5.04
CA PRO A 51 -5.90 -17.83 -5.91
C PRO A 51 -7.06 -16.98 -5.35
N SER A 52 -7.25 -17.03 -4.03
CA SER A 52 -8.28 -16.27 -3.31
C SER A 52 -7.99 -14.77 -3.26
N TYR A 53 -6.72 -14.35 -3.31
CA TYR A 53 -6.32 -12.95 -3.30
C TYR A 53 -6.39 -12.34 -4.71
N TYR A 54 -7.60 -12.02 -5.15
CA TYR A 54 -7.85 -11.56 -6.52
C TYR A 54 -7.26 -10.18 -6.86
N LEU A 55 -6.98 -9.33 -5.87
CA LEU A 55 -6.68 -7.90 -6.07
C LEU A 55 -5.49 -7.70 -7.03
N THR A 56 -4.35 -8.32 -6.73
CA THR A 56 -3.13 -8.18 -7.53
C THR A 56 -3.31 -8.64 -8.97
N ARG A 57 -3.95 -9.80 -9.16
CA ARG A 57 -4.21 -10.35 -10.49
C ARG A 57 -5.16 -9.47 -11.29
N THR A 58 -6.24 -9.01 -10.66
CA THR A 58 -7.28 -8.21 -11.29
C THR A 58 -6.74 -6.85 -11.73
N GLU A 59 -5.98 -6.18 -10.86
CA GLU A 59 -5.35 -4.90 -11.20
C GLU A 59 -4.30 -5.06 -12.31
N ARG A 60 -3.50 -6.12 -12.27
CA ARG A 60 -2.53 -6.43 -13.34
C ARG A 60 -3.19 -6.69 -14.68
N GLU A 61 -4.33 -7.39 -14.70
CA GLU A 61 -5.13 -7.61 -15.93
C GLU A 61 -5.60 -6.27 -16.52
N ILE A 62 -6.12 -5.37 -15.68
CA ILE A 62 -6.55 -4.03 -16.10
C ILE A 62 -5.37 -3.28 -16.71
N LEU A 63 -4.24 -3.19 -16.00
CA LEU A 63 -3.05 -2.49 -16.47
C LEU A 63 -2.48 -3.08 -17.77
N ALA A 64 -2.53 -4.40 -17.93
CA ALA A 64 -2.03 -5.04 -19.15
C ALA A 64 -2.86 -4.65 -20.39
N GLU A 65 -4.16 -4.42 -20.21
CA GLU A 65 -5.07 -3.99 -21.29
C GLU A 65 -5.06 -2.48 -21.52
N SER A 66 -4.79 -1.67 -20.48
CA SER A 66 -4.94 -0.21 -20.54
C SER A 66 -3.64 0.60 -20.45
N ALA A 67 -2.46 0.00 -20.25
CA ALA A 67 -1.21 0.74 -20.04
C ALA A 67 -0.90 1.74 -21.17
N ASP A 68 -1.07 1.36 -22.44
CA ASP A 68 -0.84 2.28 -23.56
C ASP A 68 -1.85 3.43 -23.60
N GLU A 69 -3.10 3.22 -23.18
CA GLU A 69 -4.10 4.28 -23.06
C GLU A 69 -3.77 5.21 -21.88
N ILE A 70 -3.41 4.66 -20.72
CA ILE A 70 -3.02 5.43 -19.53
C ILE A 70 -1.85 6.37 -19.85
N VAL A 71 -0.78 5.83 -20.45
CA VAL A 71 0.39 6.63 -20.86
C VAL A 71 0.02 7.55 -22.04
N GLY A 72 -0.97 7.14 -22.84
CA GLY A 72 -1.69 7.94 -23.84
C GLY A 72 -2.07 9.34 -23.37
N GLU A 73 -2.63 9.41 -22.16
CA GLU A 73 -3.14 10.63 -21.53
C GLU A 73 -2.05 11.54 -20.95
N MET A 74 -0.79 11.11 -20.96
CA MET A 74 0.33 11.87 -20.40
C MET A 74 1.15 12.57 -21.49
N GLY A 75 1.71 13.73 -21.14
CA GLY A 75 2.62 14.50 -21.99
C GLY A 75 4.02 13.84 -22.16
N GLU A 76 4.85 14.46 -22.99
CA GLU A 76 6.24 14.04 -23.18
C GLU A 76 7.12 14.36 -21.96
N GLY A 77 8.22 13.63 -21.79
CA GLY A 77 9.13 13.84 -20.65
C GLY A 77 8.55 13.33 -19.32
N LEU A 78 7.69 12.32 -19.38
CA LEU A 78 6.99 11.76 -18.23
C LEU A 78 7.99 11.16 -17.22
N SER A 79 7.81 11.50 -15.95
CA SER A 79 8.42 10.78 -14.82
C SER A 79 7.36 10.07 -14.00
N VAL A 80 7.76 9.03 -13.26
CA VAL A 80 6.83 8.20 -12.49
C VAL A 80 7.24 8.20 -11.02
N VAL A 81 6.26 8.34 -10.14
CA VAL A 81 6.42 8.21 -8.68
C VAL A 81 5.48 7.10 -8.20
N GLU A 82 6.01 5.99 -7.72
CA GLU A 82 5.20 4.90 -7.16
C GLU A 82 5.21 4.95 -5.62
N LEU A 83 4.00 4.97 -5.03
CA LEU A 83 3.76 4.95 -3.59
C LEU A 83 3.43 3.51 -3.15
N GLY A 84 4.34 2.90 -2.39
CA GLY A 84 4.20 1.53 -1.91
C GLY A 84 4.43 0.52 -3.03
N GLY A 85 5.54 0.67 -3.76
CA GLY A 85 5.77 -0.07 -4.99
C GLY A 85 6.09 -1.54 -4.81
N GLY A 86 6.53 -1.96 -3.62
CA GLY A 86 6.90 -3.33 -3.36
C GLY A 86 7.89 -3.87 -4.41
N ASN A 87 7.57 -5.00 -5.06
CA ASN A 87 8.40 -5.58 -6.13
C ASN A 87 8.13 -4.99 -7.53
N SER A 88 7.27 -3.97 -7.63
CA SER A 88 6.94 -3.22 -8.85
C SER A 88 6.54 -4.09 -10.07
N ILE A 89 6.04 -5.32 -9.85
CA ILE A 89 5.65 -6.24 -10.93
C ILE A 89 4.56 -5.63 -11.81
N LYS A 90 3.61 -4.89 -11.22
CA LYS A 90 2.54 -4.19 -11.95
C LYS A 90 3.09 -2.99 -12.71
N THR A 91 4.01 -2.26 -12.10
CA THR A 91 4.65 -1.04 -12.62
C THR A 91 5.40 -1.30 -13.91
N ARG A 92 5.96 -2.50 -14.09
CA ARG A 92 6.62 -2.93 -15.33
C ARG A 92 5.73 -2.74 -16.57
N LEU A 93 4.43 -2.98 -16.46
CA LEU A 93 3.49 -2.79 -17.57
C LEU A 93 3.43 -1.32 -18.01
N LEU A 94 3.48 -0.38 -17.05
CA LEU A 94 3.51 1.05 -17.32
C LEU A 94 4.90 1.49 -17.79
N ILE A 95 5.98 0.99 -17.19
CA ILE A 95 7.36 1.28 -17.61
C ILE A 95 7.55 0.87 -19.09
N ASP A 96 7.10 -0.32 -19.47
CA ASP A 96 7.17 -0.80 -20.85
C ASP A 96 6.40 0.12 -21.81
N ALA A 97 5.21 0.58 -21.42
CA ALA A 97 4.39 1.50 -22.21
C ALA A 97 5.03 2.89 -22.35
N ILE A 98 5.65 3.40 -21.29
CA ILE A 98 6.35 4.68 -21.30
C ILE A 98 7.60 4.61 -22.18
N LEU A 99 8.41 3.57 -22.02
CA LEU A 99 9.66 3.42 -22.79
C LEU A 99 9.42 3.12 -24.29
N ARG A 100 8.19 2.78 -24.70
CA ARG A 100 7.80 2.78 -26.12
C ARG A 100 7.65 4.18 -26.71
N ARG A 101 7.36 5.19 -25.86
CA ARG A 101 7.08 6.58 -26.27
C ARG A 101 8.24 7.54 -26.03
N GLN A 102 9.10 7.25 -25.05
CA GLN A 102 10.27 8.07 -24.72
C GLN A 102 11.51 7.21 -24.46
N SER A 103 12.69 7.79 -24.70
CA SER A 103 13.97 7.06 -24.68
C SER A 103 14.51 6.75 -23.29
N ARG A 104 14.04 7.47 -22.26
CA ARG A 104 14.46 7.35 -20.87
C ARG A 104 13.29 7.56 -19.94
N LEU A 105 13.34 6.95 -18.75
CA LEU A 105 12.35 7.15 -17.70
C LEU A 105 13.06 7.40 -16.37
N HIS A 106 12.67 8.48 -15.69
CA HIS A 106 12.99 8.68 -14.29
C HIS A 106 11.88 8.09 -13.42
N PHE A 107 12.23 7.17 -12.53
CA PHE A 107 11.28 6.43 -11.71
C PHE A 107 11.64 6.54 -10.22
N THR A 108 10.76 7.14 -9.44
CA THR A 108 10.89 7.24 -7.99
C THR A 108 10.01 6.18 -7.34
N ASN A 109 10.59 5.27 -6.56
CA ASN A 109 9.87 4.29 -5.78
C ASN A 109 9.94 4.66 -4.29
N VAL A 110 8.78 4.81 -3.66
CA VAL A 110 8.63 5.15 -2.24
C VAL A 110 8.11 3.92 -1.51
N ASP A 111 8.82 3.45 -0.51
CA ASP A 111 8.40 2.33 0.34
C ASP A 111 8.94 2.51 1.76
N ILE A 112 8.33 1.87 2.75
CA ILE A 112 8.80 1.93 4.14
C ILE A 112 9.91 0.90 4.43
N SER A 113 10.02 -0.14 3.60
CA SER A 113 10.98 -1.22 3.79
C SER A 113 12.26 -0.95 3.01
N GLN A 114 13.27 -0.32 3.63
CA GLN A 114 14.53 0.06 2.95
C GLN A 114 15.20 -1.14 2.26
N GLU A 115 15.45 -2.22 3.00
CA GLU A 115 16.16 -3.40 2.47
C GLU A 115 15.46 -3.98 1.24
N TYR A 116 14.14 -4.10 1.31
CA TYR A 116 13.33 -4.64 0.23
C TYR A 116 13.27 -3.69 -0.98
N LEU A 117 13.17 -2.38 -0.71
CA LEU A 117 13.18 -1.33 -1.73
C LEU A 117 14.49 -1.31 -2.53
N GLU A 118 15.63 -1.44 -1.86
CA GLU A 118 16.94 -1.49 -2.51
C GLU A 118 17.09 -2.71 -3.42
N ASP A 119 16.67 -3.89 -2.96
CA ASP A 119 16.73 -5.12 -3.74
C ASP A 119 15.81 -5.07 -4.97
N SER A 120 14.59 -4.55 -4.79
CA SER A 120 13.62 -4.31 -5.87
C SER A 120 14.17 -3.33 -6.91
N ALA A 121 14.77 -2.22 -6.47
CA ALA A 121 15.35 -1.21 -7.36
C ALA A 121 16.53 -1.76 -8.19
N LYS A 122 17.43 -2.55 -7.57
CA LYS A 122 18.55 -3.18 -8.27
C LYS A 122 18.06 -4.16 -9.33
N ALA A 123 17.04 -4.98 -9.03
CA ALA A 123 16.44 -5.90 -9.98
C ALA A 123 15.79 -5.15 -11.16
N LEU A 124 15.06 -4.07 -10.89
CA LEU A 124 14.40 -3.29 -11.93
C LEU A 124 15.40 -2.58 -12.86
N LEU A 125 16.47 -1.99 -12.31
CA LEU A 125 17.53 -1.35 -13.11
C LEU A 125 18.32 -2.33 -13.98
N ALA A 126 18.40 -3.61 -13.58
CA ALA A 126 19.02 -4.65 -14.38
C ALA A 126 18.17 -4.98 -15.62
N ASP A 127 16.84 -5.00 -15.47
CA ASP A 127 15.90 -5.29 -16.55
C ASP A 127 15.65 -4.09 -17.48
N TYR A 128 15.82 -2.86 -16.97
CA TYR A 128 15.58 -1.62 -17.71
C TYR A 128 16.85 -0.74 -17.79
N PRO A 129 17.66 -0.87 -18.84
CA PRO A 129 18.87 -0.06 -19.03
C PRO A 129 18.62 1.45 -19.19
N ASN A 130 17.42 1.82 -19.65
CA ASN A 130 17.00 3.21 -19.88
C ASN A 130 16.27 3.84 -18.67
N LEU A 131 16.24 3.14 -17.54
CA LEU A 131 15.66 3.60 -16.30
C LEU A 131 16.74 4.24 -15.42
N GLU A 132 16.39 5.39 -14.84
CA GLU A 132 17.11 6.06 -13.75
C GLU A 132 16.16 6.09 -12.54
N MET A 133 16.66 5.77 -11.35
CA MET A 133 15.83 5.53 -10.18
C MET A 133 16.23 6.30 -8.92
N ASP A 134 15.20 6.77 -8.23
CA ASP A 134 15.23 7.17 -6.83
C ASP A 134 14.49 6.14 -5.98
N ALA A 135 15.12 5.68 -4.90
CA ALA A 135 14.53 4.80 -3.91
C ALA A 135 14.41 5.56 -2.58
N ILE A 136 13.19 5.92 -2.19
CA ILE A 136 12.92 6.70 -0.99
C ILE A 136 12.31 5.79 0.08
N ALA A 137 13.11 5.43 1.08
CA ALA A 137 12.69 4.69 2.26
C ALA A 137 12.02 5.64 3.28
N ALA A 138 10.71 5.83 3.12
CA ALA A 138 9.91 6.76 3.93
C ALA A 138 8.42 6.42 3.94
N GLU A 139 7.68 6.99 4.89
CA GLU A 139 6.22 7.05 4.80
C GLU A 139 5.79 7.98 3.65
N TYR A 140 4.64 7.69 3.02
CA TYR A 140 4.22 8.37 1.78
C TYR A 140 4.22 9.89 1.86
N GLY A 141 3.64 10.44 2.94
CA GLY A 141 3.59 11.89 3.13
C GLY A 141 4.98 12.51 3.22
N ASP A 142 5.89 11.90 3.99
CA ASP A 142 7.24 12.43 4.19
C ASP A 142 8.09 12.33 2.93
N ALA A 143 7.80 11.35 2.06
CA ALA A 143 8.46 11.21 0.77
C ALA A 143 8.16 12.37 -0.20
N PHE A 144 7.02 13.04 -0.06
CA PHE A 144 6.63 14.15 -0.94
C PHE A 144 7.61 15.32 -0.91
N ASP A 145 8.23 15.59 0.25
CA ASP A 145 9.24 16.65 0.40
C ASP A 145 10.63 16.23 -0.14
N LEU A 146 10.78 14.94 -0.51
CA LEU A 146 12.03 14.34 -0.97
C LEU A 146 12.01 14.03 -2.48
N LEU A 147 10.87 14.24 -3.15
CA LEU A 147 10.73 13.96 -4.57
C LEU A 147 11.69 14.84 -5.39
N PRO A 148 12.34 14.29 -6.41
CA PRO A 148 13.14 15.08 -7.33
C PRO A 148 12.27 16.06 -8.11
N ALA A 149 12.87 17.17 -8.53
CA ALA A 149 12.25 18.05 -9.51
C ALA A 149 12.03 17.29 -10.84
N SER A 150 10.94 17.62 -11.53
CA SER A 150 10.60 17.07 -12.85
C SER A 150 10.41 18.23 -13.82
N ASP A 151 11.02 18.14 -15.01
CA ASP A 151 10.86 19.13 -16.08
C ASP A 151 9.62 18.85 -16.97
N GLY A 152 8.96 17.71 -16.75
CA GLY A 152 7.75 17.27 -17.43
C GLY A 152 6.72 16.71 -16.45
N PRO A 153 5.58 16.20 -16.95
CA PRO A 153 4.50 15.72 -16.10
C PRO A 153 4.96 14.52 -15.25
N ARG A 154 4.36 14.37 -14.07
CA ARG A 154 4.52 13.22 -13.18
C ARG A 154 3.26 12.37 -13.20
N LEU A 155 3.46 11.06 -13.34
CA LEU A 155 2.43 10.07 -13.05
C LEU A 155 2.70 9.45 -11.67
N PHE A 156 1.88 9.82 -10.70
CA PHE A 156 1.87 9.20 -9.38
C PHE A 156 1.09 7.89 -9.46
N LEU A 157 1.64 6.81 -8.91
CA LEU A 157 1.02 5.50 -8.85
C LEU A 157 0.71 5.17 -7.40
N PHE A 158 -0.56 4.92 -7.09
CA PHE A 158 -0.99 4.40 -5.79
C PHE A 158 -1.87 3.17 -5.98
N MET A 159 -1.20 2.06 -6.28
CA MET A 159 -1.82 0.82 -6.74
C MET A 159 -2.08 -0.17 -5.59
N GLY A 160 -2.76 -1.28 -5.90
CA GLY A 160 -2.99 -2.39 -4.98
C GLY A 160 -4.09 -2.14 -3.96
N SER A 161 -4.89 -1.09 -4.14
CA SER A 161 -5.87 -0.64 -3.15
C SER A 161 -5.25 -0.28 -1.80
N ASN A 162 -3.97 0.11 -1.78
CA ASN A 162 -3.25 0.55 -0.58
C ASN A 162 -3.92 1.76 0.09
N ILE A 163 -4.62 2.62 -0.66
CA ILE A 163 -5.42 3.71 -0.09
C ILE A 163 -6.52 3.20 0.86
N GLY A 164 -7.01 1.98 0.64
CA GLY A 164 -7.98 1.34 1.52
C GLY A 164 -7.41 1.00 2.89
N ASN A 165 -6.09 0.93 3.04
CA ASN A 165 -5.43 0.62 4.32
C ASN A 165 -5.43 1.80 5.31
N SER A 166 -5.97 2.94 4.87
CA SER A 166 -6.13 4.15 5.66
C SER A 166 -7.61 4.36 5.98
N SER A 167 -7.91 4.93 7.14
CA SER A 167 -9.26 5.42 7.40
C SER A 167 -9.64 6.51 6.38
N PRO A 168 -10.94 6.79 6.16
CA PRO A 168 -11.36 7.80 5.17
C PRO A 168 -10.73 9.18 5.39
N GLY A 169 -10.48 9.57 6.65
CA GLY A 169 -9.79 10.82 6.98
C GLY A 169 -8.32 10.79 6.58
N GLU A 170 -7.59 9.74 6.97
CA GLU A 170 -6.17 9.57 6.63
C GLU A 170 -5.96 9.47 5.10
N ALA A 171 -6.86 8.77 4.39
CA ALA A 171 -6.84 8.71 2.93
C ALA A 171 -7.06 10.10 2.31
N GLY A 172 -7.98 10.89 2.87
CA GLY A 172 -8.21 12.28 2.46
C GLY A 172 -6.98 13.15 2.72
N ASP A 173 -6.37 13.07 3.90
CA ASP A 173 -5.18 13.84 4.25
C ASP A 173 -3.99 13.52 3.32
N LEU A 174 -3.77 12.24 3.01
CA LEU A 174 -2.74 11.82 2.07
C LEU A 174 -2.99 12.36 0.66
N LEU A 175 -4.22 12.23 0.15
CA LEU A 175 -4.58 12.74 -1.17
C LEU A 175 -4.52 14.27 -1.24
N CYS A 176 -4.85 14.98 -0.15
CA CYS A 176 -4.74 16.43 -0.03
C CYS A 176 -3.27 16.88 -0.09
N ARG A 177 -2.38 16.21 0.63
CA ARG A 177 -0.93 16.51 0.58
C ARG A 177 -0.36 16.20 -0.80
N LEU A 178 -0.83 15.13 -1.45
CA LEU A 178 -0.43 14.82 -2.82
C LEU A 178 -0.93 15.89 -3.81
N SER A 179 -2.21 16.26 -3.76
CA SER A 179 -2.76 17.27 -4.68
C SER A 179 -2.11 18.64 -4.49
N SER A 180 -1.66 18.99 -3.28
CA SER A 180 -0.96 20.25 -3.02
C SER A 180 0.45 20.34 -3.64
N ILE A 181 1.04 19.19 -4.00
CA ILE A 181 2.36 19.16 -4.66
C ILE A 181 2.26 18.88 -6.15
N MET A 182 1.08 18.53 -6.67
CA MET A 182 0.87 18.22 -8.09
C MET A 182 0.85 19.51 -8.92
N ASP A 183 1.46 19.46 -10.10
CA ASP A 183 1.30 20.47 -11.15
C ASP A 183 0.06 20.16 -12.01
N SER A 184 -0.36 21.11 -12.87
CA SER A 184 -1.56 20.96 -13.70
C SER A 184 -1.54 19.75 -14.63
N ASP A 185 -0.34 19.37 -15.08
CA ASP A 185 -0.13 18.32 -16.07
C ASP A 185 0.14 16.95 -15.43
N ASP A 186 0.24 16.91 -14.10
CA ASP A 186 0.41 15.69 -13.33
C ASP A 186 -0.89 14.88 -13.28
N ALA A 187 -0.74 13.59 -13.01
CA ALA A 187 -1.87 12.71 -12.77
C ALA A 187 -1.56 11.70 -11.67
N LEU A 188 -2.62 11.24 -11.01
CA LEU A 188 -2.58 10.13 -10.05
C LEU A 188 -3.32 8.93 -10.65
N LEU A 189 -2.61 7.83 -10.85
CA LEU A 189 -3.20 6.52 -11.14
C LEU A 189 -3.40 5.77 -9.83
N VAL A 190 -4.64 5.53 -9.44
CA VAL A 190 -5.00 4.89 -8.18
C VAL A 190 -5.82 3.63 -8.41
N GLY A 191 -5.42 2.54 -7.76
CA GLY A 191 -6.15 1.28 -7.78
C GLY A 191 -7.10 1.18 -6.59
N ILE A 192 -8.35 0.79 -6.83
CA ILE A 192 -9.41 0.74 -5.81
C ILE A 192 -10.13 -0.61 -5.85
N ASP A 193 -10.07 -1.33 -4.73
CA ASP A 193 -10.85 -2.54 -4.54
C ASP A 193 -12.33 -2.22 -4.26
N ARG A 194 -13.22 -2.89 -4.99
CA ARG A 194 -14.65 -2.58 -5.04
C ARG A 194 -15.44 -3.23 -3.93
N LEU A 195 -16.54 -2.59 -3.53
CA LEU A 195 -17.61 -3.31 -2.84
C LEU A 195 -18.16 -4.41 -3.74
N LYS A 196 -18.22 -5.63 -3.21
CA LYS A 196 -18.70 -6.85 -3.87
C LYS A 196 -19.18 -7.84 -2.81
N ASP A 197 -19.47 -9.07 -3.22
CA ASP A 197 -19.87 -10.14 -2.29
C ASP A 197 -18.87 -10.26 -1.11
N PRO A 198 -19.34 -10.12 0.15
CA PRO A 198 -18.51 -10.28 1.33
C PRO A 198 -17.71 -11.58 1.36
N ALA A 199 -18.25 -12.70 0.85
CA ALA A 199 -17.55 -13.98 0.85
C ALA A 199 -16.28 -13.94 -0.02
N ILE A 200 -16.33 -13.21 -1.15
CA ILE A 200 -15.16 -13.03 -2.04
C ILE A 200 -14.11 -12.16 -1.34
N ILE A 201 -14.56 -11.10 -0.66
CA ILE A 201 -13.65 -10.21 0.10
C ILE A 201 -13.03 -10.99 1.25
N GLU A 202 -13.80 -11.71 2.06
CA GLU A 202 -13.30 -12.46 3.21
C GLU A 202 -12.36 -13.59 2.80
N ALA A 203 -12.61 -14.29 1.69
CA ALA A 203 -11.72 -15.33 1.19
C ALA A 203 -10.33 -14.80 0.80
N ALA A 204 -10.24 -13.56 0.31
CA ALA A 204 -8.95 -12.95 0.00
C ALA A 204 -8.08 -12.73 1.25
N TYR A 205 -8.68 -12.56 2.43
CA TYR A 205 -7.96 -12.30 3.68
C TYR A 205 -7.96 -13.49 4.65
N ASN A 206 -8.53 -14.62 4.24
CA ASN A 206 -8.52 -15.88 4.97
C ASN A 206 -8.17 -17.03 4.00
N ASP A 207 -7.00 -16.96 3.38
CA ASP A 207 -6.56 -18.00 2.44
C ASP A 207 -6.42 -19.37 3.14
N GLU A 208 -6.71 -20.43 2.39
CA GLU A 208 -6.71 -21.80 2.91
C GLU A 208 -5.31 -22.30 3.31
N ASN A 209 -4.27 -21.68 2.75
CA ASN A 209 -2.87 -22.04 3.00
C ASN A 209 -2.29 -21.39 4.27
N GLY A 210 -3.05 -20.51 4.94
CA GLY A 210 -2.65 -19.85 6.18
C GLY A 210 -1.57 -18.79 6.02
N ILE A 211 -1.33 -18.30 4.81
CA ILE A 211 -0.28 -17.32 4.52
C ILE A 211 -0.66 -15.95 5.09
N THR A 212 -1.93 -15.54 4.98
CA THR A 212 -2.44 -14.29 5.58
C THR A 212 -2.44 -14.35 7.10
N GLU A 213 -2.63 -15.53 7.70
CA GLU A 213 -2.47 -15.72 9.13
C GLU A 213 -1.01 -15.51 9.55
N ALA A 214 -0.06 -16.14 8.84
CA ALA A 214 1.37 -15.94 9.09
C ALA A 214 1.78 -14.47 8.92
N PHE A 215 1.31 -13.80 7.87
CA PHE A 215 1.53 -12.37 7.63
C PHE A 215 0.98 -11.50 8.77
N ASN A 216 -0.24 -11.78 9.22
CA ASN A 216 -0.83 -11.02 10.33
C ASN A 216 -0.03 -11.22 11.63
N ARG A 217 0.34 -12.46 11.96
CA ARG A 217 1.13 -12.80 13.15
C ARG A 217 2.55 -12.25 13.11
N ASN A 218 3.11 -11.99 11.92
CA ASN A 218 4.47 -11.48 11.76
C ASN A 218 4.71 -10.17 12.53
N ILE A 219 3.70 -9.30 12.68
CA ILE A 219 3.86 -8.07 13.46
C ILE A 219 4.22 -8.36 14.93
N LEU A 220 3.71 -9.46 15.51
CA LEU A 220 4.07 -9.88 16.86
C LEU A 220 5.50 -10.43 16.92
N ALA A 221 5.90 -11.21 15.90
CA ALA A 221 7.28 -11.68 15.75
C ALA A 221 8.28 -10.52 15.66
N ARG A 222 7.92 -9.50 14.88
CA ARG A 222 8.68 -8.26 14.75
C ARG A 222 8.81 -7.53 16.09
N ILE A 223 7.70 -7.35 16.83
CA ILE A 223 7.74 -6.73 18.16
C ILE A 223 8.66 -7.51 19.11
N ASN A 224 8.60 -8.84 19.09
CA ASN A 224 9.48 -9.68 19.90
C ASN A 224 10.97 -9.46 19.56
N ARG A 225 11.29 -9.43 18.25
CA ARG A 225 12.65 -9.29 17.75
C ARG A 225 13.23 -7.90 17.97
N GLU A 226 12.49 -6.85 17.64
CA GLU A 226 12.98 -5.47 17.58
C GLU A 226 12.79 -4.71 18.90
N LEU A 227 11.72 -5.00 19.65
CA LEU A 227 11.34 -4.24 20.84
C LEU A 227 11.46 -5.06 22.15
N GLY A 228 12.06 -6.26 22.06
CA GLY A 228 12.20 -7.17 23.21
C GLY A 228 10.87 -7.67 23.75
N GLY A 229 9.84 -7.76 22.89
CA GLY A 229 8.55 -8.32 23.25
C GLY A 229 8.60 -9.81 23.58
N ASN A 230 7.59 -10.31 24.29
CA ASN A 230 7.46 -11.74 24.61
C ASN A 230 6.09 -12.33 24.22
N PHE A 231 5.49 -11.86 23.12
CA PHE A 231 4.27 -12.45 22.58
C PHE A 231 4.45 -13.95 22.35
N ASP A 232 3.59 -14.77 22.96
CA ASP A 232 3.38 -16.15 22.51
C ASP A 232 2.48 -16.11 21.27
N ILE A 233 3.12 -16.10 20.10
CA ILE A 233 2.46 -15.85 18.81
C ILE A 233 1.37 -16.89 18.53
N GLU A 234 1.56 -18.13 18.96
CA GLU A 234 0.58 -19.21 18.75
C GLU A 234 -0.70 -19.02 19.56
N MET A 235 -0.65 -18.18 20.60
CA MET A 235 -1.82 -17.79 21.38
C MET A 235 -2.65 -16.68 20.71
N PHE A 236 -2.29 -16.21 19.52
CA PHE A 236 -3.03 -15.19 18.78
C PHE A 236 -3.59 -15.73 17.47
N VAL A 237 -4.91 -15.94 17.44
CA VAL A 237 -5.61 -16.52 16.29
C VAL A 237 -5.97 -15.43 15.30
N HIS A 238 -5.62 -15.63 14.03
CA HIS A 238 -6.01 -14.73 12.94
C HIS A 238 -7.54 -14.74 12.73
N ARG A 239 -8.12 -13.56 12.54
CA ARG A 239 -9.51 -13.36 12.12
C ARG A 239 -9.61 -12.18 11.15
N ALA A 240 -9.92 -12.45 9.88
CA ALA A 240 -10.35 -11.42 8.96
C ALA A 240 -11.86 -11.49 8.72
N ARG A 241 -12.55 -10.35 8.81
CA ARG A 241 -14.00 -10.26 8.60
C ARG A 241 -14.39 -8.99 7.90
N PHE A 242 -15.33 -9.09 6.98
CA PHE A 242 -15.91 -7.92 6.34
C PHE A 242 -16.91 -7.26 7.28
N ARG A 243 -16.94 -5.93 7.26
CA ARG A 243 -17.84 -5.07 8.02
C ARG A 243 -18.72 -4.33 7.02
N PRO A 244 -19.86 -4.92 6.59
CA PRO A 244 -20.73 -4.30 5.58
C PRO A 244 -21.15 -2.88 5.93
N GLU A 245 -21.39 -2.61 7.22
CA GLU A 245 -21.78 -1.31 7.75
C GLU A 245 -20.68 -0.25 7.64
N LYS A 246 -19.42 -0.67 7.56
CA LYS A 246 -18.25 0.21 7.38
C LYS A 246 -17.65 0.15 5.98
N GLY A 247 -18.10 -0.79 5.13
CA GLY A 247 -17.54 -1.02 3.80
C GLY A 247 -16.06 -1.43 3.79
N ARG A 248 -15.61 -2.21 4.78
CA ARG A 248 -14.18 -2.59 4.89
C ARG A 248 -13.98 -4.00 5.44
N ILE A 249 -12.88 -4.65 5.07
CA ILE A 249 -12.38 -5.83 5.78
C ILE A 249 -11.54 -5.36 6.97
N GLU A 250 -11.62 -6.06 8.10
CA GLU A 250 -10.74 -5.85 9.25
C GLU A 250 -10.00 -7.14 9.56
N MET A 251 -8.67 -7.06 9.75
CA MET A 251 -7.87 -8.15 10.28
C MET A 251 -7.62 -7.95 11.77
N HIS A 252 -7.75 -9.03 12.52
CA HIS A 252 -7.56 -9.06 13.96
C HIS A 252 -6.69 -10.25 14.36
N LEU A 253 -5.91 -10.05 15.42
CA LEU A 253 -5.25 -11.10 16.18
C LEU A 253 -5.99 -11.26 17.52
N VAL A 254 -6.59 -12.42 17.74
CA VAL A 254 -7.47 -12.67 18.89
C VAL A 254 -6.78 -13.60 19.88
N SER A 255 -6.63 -13.13 21.12
CA SER A 255 -5.99 -13.90 22.19
C SER A 255 -6.80 -15.16 22.51
N ALA A 256 -6.18 -16.34 22.40
CA ALA A 256 -6.80 -17.63 22.69
C ALA A 256 -6.98 -17.89 24.21
N GLY A 257 -6.28 -17.13 25.05
CA GLY A 257 -6.32 -17.27 26.51
C GLY A 257 -6.02 -15.96 27.23
N LYS A 258 -6.04 -15.99 28.56
CA LYS A 258 -5.56 -14.87 29.38
C LYS A 258 -4.03 -14.88 29.37
N GLN A 259 -3.40 -13.78 28.99
CA GLN A 259 -1.95 -13.65 28.96
C GLN A 259 -1.50 -12.21 29.25
N THR A 260 -0.24 -12.06 29.62
CA THR A 260 0.41 -10.76 29.79
C THR A 260 1.62 -10.74 28.90
N VAL A 261 1.78 -9.66 28.14
CA VAL A 261 2.90 -9.45 27.23
C VAL A 261 3.68 -8.23 27.69
N ASP A 262 4.98 -8.37 27.83
CA ASP A 262 5.90 -7.30 28.14
C ASP A 262 6.56 -6.80 26.86
N VAL A 263 6.56 -5.48 26.63
CA VAL A 263 7.22 -4.82 25.50
C VAL A 263 7.86 -3.54 26.03
N LEU A 264 9.15 -3.32 25.77
CA LEU A 264 9.89 -2.13 26.25
C LEU A 264 9.70 -1.85 27.76
N GLY A 265 9.65 -2.89 28.58
CA GLY A 265 9.47 -2.78 30.03
C GLY A 265 8.05 -2.41 30.50
N ARG A 266 7.06 -2.40 29.59
CA ARG A 266 5.64 -2.20 29.88
C ARG A 266 4.86 -3.50 29.71
N SER A 267 3.99 -3.81 30.68
CA SER A 267 3.14 -5.00 30.65
C SER A 267 1.74 -4.70 30.12
N PHE A 268 1.27 -5.49 29.16
CA PHE A 268 -0.04 -5.39 28.54
C PHE A 268 -0.84 -6.67 28.80
N GLY A 269 -1.99 -6.53 29.46
CA GLY A 269 -2.89 -7.65 29.72
C GLY A 269 -3.82 -7.94 28.54
N PHE A 270 -4.04 -9.23 28.28
CA PHE A 270 -5.04 -9.76 27.35
C PHE A 270 -5.97 -10.72 28.06
N LYS A 271 -7.28 -10.54 27.88
CA LYS A 271 -8.30 -11.54 28.22
C LYS A 271 -8.43 -12.55 27.08
N GLN A 272 -8.98 -13.72 27.39
CA GLN A 272 -9.41 -14.64 26.34
C GLN A 272 -10.44 -13.96 25.45
N GLY A 273 -10.25 -14.05 24.13
CA GLY A 273 -11.10 -13.42 23.12
C GLY A 273 -10.82 -11.93 22.91
N GLU A 274 -9.89 -11.31 23.64
CA GLU A 274 -9.50 -9.92 23.42
C GLU A 274 -8.72 -9.81 22.10
N SER A 275 -9.10 -8.84 21.26
CA SER A 275 -8.51 -8.66 19.94
C SER A 275 -7.59 -7.46 19.86
N ILE A 276 -6.58 -7.59 19.00
CA ILE A 276 -5.79 -6.49 18.44
C ILE A 276 -6.26 -6.32 17.00
N GLN A 277 -6.80 -5.15 16.64
CA GLN A 277 -7.05 -4.84 15.24
C GLN A 277 -5.71 -4.50 14.58
N THR A 278 -5.33 -5.22 13.54
CA THR A 278 -4.01 -5.09 12.89
C THR A 278 -4.10 -4.51 11.48
N GLU A 279 -5.28 -4.56 10.87
CA GLU A 279 -5.53 -3.91 9.58
C GLU A 279 -7.00 -3.52 9.44
N GLU A 280 -7.25 -2.48 8.66
CA GLU A 280 -8.51 -2.27 7.97
C GLU A 280 -8.22 -2.00 6.50
N CYS A 281 -9.02 -2.54 5.59
CA CYS A 281 -8.92 -2.25 4.16
C CYS A 281 -10.30 -1.91 3.60
N ALA A 282 -10.51 -0.61 3.34
CA ALA A 282 -11.75 -0.07 2.79
C ALA A 282 -11.99 -0.53 1.35
N LYS A 283 -13.26 -0.76 1.04
CA LYS A 283 -13.76 -1.15 -0.27
C LYS A 283 -14.73 -0.08 -0.72
N TYR A 284 -14.56 0.44 -1.94
CA TYR A 284 -15.29 1.64 -2.36
C TYR A 284 -16.27 1.35 -3.49
N SER A 285 -17.41 2.04 -3.46
CA SER A 285 -18.21 2.29 -4.67
C SER A 285 -17.64 3.50 -5.45
N ARG A 286 -18.00 3.62 -6.74
CA ARG A 286 -17.48 4.70 -7.62
C ARG A 286 -17.91 6.06 -7.08
N PRO A 287 -19.16 6.26 -6.64
CA PRO A 287 -19.58 7.54 -6.06
C PRO A 287 -18.84 7.87 -4.75
N GLN A 288 -18.61 6.88 -3.89
CA GLN A 288 -17.87 7.10 -2.63
C GLN A 288 -16.42 7.52 -2.91
N PHE A 289 -15.74 6.85 -3.83
CA PHE A 289 -14.36 7.19 -4.16
C PHE A 289 -14.26 8.55 -4.88
N ALA A 290 -15.17 8.83 -5.82
CA ALA A 290 -15.24 10.13 -6.48
C ALA A 290 -15.50 11.28 -5.49
N ALA A 291 -16.34 11.05 -4.47
CA ALA A 291 -16.57 12.03 -3.41
C ALA A 291 -15.32 12.27 -2.54
N LEU A 292 -14.56 11.22 -2.23
CA LEU A 292 -13.26 11.35 -1.55
C LEU A 292 -12.29 12.19 -2.37
N ALA A 293 -12.11 11.89 -3.66
CA ALA A 293 -11.23 12.66 -4.55
C ALA A 293 -11.67 14.13 -4.64
N ALA A 294 -12.97 14.38 -4.83
CA ALA A 294 -13.51 15.74 -4.94
C ALA A 294 -13.34 16.57 -3.65
N SER A 295 -13.19 15.93 -2.48
CA SER A 295 -12.94 16.64 -1.22
C SER A 295 -11.54 17.26 -1.11
N VAL A 296 -10.63 16.92 -2.03
CA VAL A 296 -9.20 17.28 -2.00
C VAL A 296 -8.69 17.83 -3.33
N ASP A 297 -9.58 18.52 -4.06
CA ASP A 297 -9.33 19.13 -5.37
C ASP A 297 -8.86 18.16 -6.47
N LEU A 298 -9.22 16.88 -6.34
CA LEU A 298 -9.01 15.87 -7.38
C LEU A 298 -10.33 15.48 -8.04
N ARG A 299 -10.28 15.17 -9.33
CA ARG A 299 -11.40 14.59 -10.08
C ARG A 299 -10.97 13.31 -10.76
N VAL A 300 -11.88 12.33 -10.83
CA VAL A 300 -11.69 11.14 -11.67
C VAL A 300 -11.85 11.56 -13.13
N ASP A 301 -10.78 11.47 -13.89
CA ASP A 301 -10.73 11.83 -15.32
C ASP A 301 -11.06 10.62 -16.20
N ARG A 302 -10.43 9.47 -15.91
CA ARG A 302 -10.70 8.19 -16.57
C ARG A 302 -10.74 7.03 -15.58
N SER A 303 -11.34 5.92 -16.01
CA SER A 303 -11.49 4.72 -15.21
C SER A 303 -11.44 3.48 -16.08
N TRP A 304 -10.73 2.46 -15.60
CA TRP A 304 -10.67 1.13 -16.20
C TRP A 304 -11.07 0.10 -15.15
N THR A 305 -11.70 -0.98 -15.57
CA THR A 305 -12.19 -2.04 -14.68
C THR A 305 -12.08 -3.39 -15.36
N ASN A 306 -12.05 -4.46 -14.57
CA ASN A 306 -12.06 -5.81 -15.11
C ASN A 306 -13.50 -6.26 -15.42
N LYS A 307 -13.65 -7.37 -16.15
CA LYS A 307 -14.97 -7.91 -16.55
C LYS A 307 -15.95 -8.13 -15.40
N ASN A 308 -15.46 -8.45 -14.20
CA ASN A 308 -16.31 -8.69 -13.03
C ASN A 308 -16.62 -7.40 -12.25
N GLU A 309 -16.09 -6.25 -12.66
CA GLU A 309 -16.16 -4.96 -11.94
C GLU A 309 -15.71 -5.05 -10.47
N TRP A 310 -14.68 -5.87 -10.22
CA TRP A 310 -14.15 -6.15 -8.90
C TRP A 310 -13.09 -5.15 -8.45
N PHE A 311 -12.42 -4.51 -9.39
CA PHE A 311 -11.35 -3.56 -9.14
C PHE A 311 -11.45 -2.44 -10.16
N ASP A 312 -11.31 -1.21 -9.71
CA ASP A 312 -11.21 -0.06 -10.61
C ASP A 312 -9.78 0.50 -10.55
N VAL A 313 -9.22 0.89 -11.70
CA VAL A 313 -8.04 1.74 -11.78
C VAL A 313 -8.52 3.10 -12.28
N HIS A 314 -8.26 4.16 -11.54
CA HIS A 314 -8.71 5.51 -11.86
C HIS A 314 -7.51 6.41 -12.17
N LEU A 315 -7.61 7.21 -13.23
CA LEU A 315 -6.71 8.34 -13.48
C LEU A 315 -7.37 9.60 -12.92
N LEU A 316 -6.70 10.25 -11.98
CA LEU A 316 -7.14 11.46 -11.30
C LEU A 316 -6.29 12.64 -11.74
N ARG A 317 -6.92 13.81 -11.82
CA ARG A 317 -6.27 15.09 -12.11
C ARG A 317 -6.77 16.15 -11.15
N LEU A 318 -6.03 17.25 -11.03
CA LEU A 318 -6.50 18.44 -10.32
C LEU A 318 -7.80 18.95 -10.96
N ALA A 319 -8.79 19.30 -10.14
CA ALA A 319 -10.09 19.73 -10.65
C ALA A 319 -10.04 21.12 -11.30
N ASN A 320 -9.11 21.98 -10.86
CA ASN A 320 -8.95 23.36 -11.36
C ASN A 320 -7.78 23.53 -12.36
N GLY A 321 -7.24 22.45 -12.91
CA GLY A 321 -6.06 22.47 -13.81
C GLY A 321 -6.35 22.43 -15.32
N GLY A 322 -7.54 22.85 -15.76
CA GLY A 322 -7.97 22.83 -17.18
C GLY A 322 -8.20 24.20 -17.78
#